data_AF-A0A3B8U891-F1
#
_entry.id   AF-A0A3B8U891-F1
#
_cell.length_a   1.000
_cell.length_b   1.000
_cell.length_c   1.000
_cell.angle_alpha   90.00
_cell.angle_beta   90.00
_cell.angle_gamma   90.00
#
_symmetry.space_group_name_H-M   'P 1'
#
loop_
_entity.id
_entity.type
_entity.pdbx_description
1 polymer ?
#
loop_
_entity_poly.entity_id
_entity_poly.type
_entity_poly.pdbx_seq_one_letter_code
_entity_poly.pdbx_strand_id
1 'polypeptide(L)'
;MPFKWILGFFVVLSPCFATSFSFGESLEMSSDSELIDLIMQNKSYCVEDISEGNIYLTAKRVLTTREGVFLRLNRHDLVRLSILFSNEKGCFIPLNYSKQVP
;
A
#
# COMPACT_ATOMS: atom_id res chain seq x y z
N MET A 1 61.31 21.43 25.32
CA MET A 1 60.81 20.11 24.86
C MET A 1 60.47 19.31 26.10
N PRO A 2 59.30 18.64 26.22
CA PRO A 2 58.85 17.67 25.23
C PRO A 2 57.44 17.91 24.66
N PHE A 3 57.36 17.56 23.38
CA PHE A 3 56.16 17.25 22.62
C PHE A 3 55.32 16.17 23.32
N LYS A 4 54.00 16.34 23.32
CA LYS A 4 53.05 15.26 23.62
C LYS A 4 52.00 15.23 22.52
N TRP A 5 52.18 14.32 21.57
CA TRP A 5 51.15 13.90 20.64
C TRP A 5 50.20 12.93 21.36
N ILE A 6 48.91 12.95 21.04
CA ILE A 6 48.15 11.83 20.43
C ILE A 6 46.64 12.06 20.58
N LEU A 7 46.01 12.14 19.41
CA LEU A 7 44.67 11.69 19.00
C LEU A 7 43.51 11.78 20.00
N GLY A 8 42.71 12.84 19.86
CA GLY A 8 41.30 12.86 20.28
C GLY A 8 40.40 12.44 19.13
N PHE A 9 39.90 11.22 19.24
CA PHE A 9 38.87 10.54 18.44
C PHE A 9 37.79 11.47 17.85
N PHE A 10 37.69 11.54 16.51
CA PHE A 10 36.47 12.01 15.85
C PHE A 10 35.42 10.89 15.94
N VAL A 11 34.48 11.00 16.87
CA VAL A 11 33.25 10.20 16.81
C VAL A 11 32.39 10.82 15.72
N VAL A 12 32.50 10.28 14.51
CA VAL A 12 31.56 10.54 13.42
C VAL A 12 30.24 9.88 13.84
N LEU A 13 29.35 10.66 14.46
CA LEU A 13 27.96 10.26 14.66
C LEU A 13 27.30 10.19 13.27
N SER A 14 27.29 9.01 12.67
CA SER A 14 26.43 8.70 11.54
C SER A 14 24.97 8.84 12.00
N PRO A 15 24.09 9.59 11.30
CA PRO A 15 22.68 9.53 11.57
C PRO A 15 22.18 8.14 11.18
N CYS A 16 21.88 7.32 12.18
CA CYS A 16 21.21 6.05 11.97
C CYS A 16 19.78 6.35 11.51
N PHE A 17 19.55 6.31 10.19
CA PHE A 17 18.21 6.39 9.63
C PHE A 17 17.45 5.12 10.04
N ALA A 18 16.66 5.23 11.09
CA ALA A 18 15.73 4.18 11.49
C ALA A 18 14.58 4.14 10.46
N THR A 19 14.65 3.21 9.51
CA THR A 19 13.50 2.88 8.67
C THR A 19 12.71 1.77 9.36
N SER A 20 11.58 2.13 9.99
CA SER A 20 10.62 1.14 10.45
C SER A 20 9.86 0.58 9.24
N PHE A 21 10.09 -0.67 8.90
CA PHE A 21 9.17 -1.41 8.02
C PHE A 21 8.10 -2.03 8.91
N SER A 22 6.84 -1.69 8.66
CA SER A 22 5.70 -2.39 9.25
C SER A 22 5.27 -3.42 8.22
N PHE A 23 5.51 -4.69 8.50
CA PHE A 23 4.81 -5.77 7.81
C PHE A 23 3.38 -5.76 8.33
N GLY A 24 2.48 -5.10 7.61
CA GLY A 24 1.06 -5.38 7.74
C GLY A 24 0.82 -6.79 7.20
N GLU A 25 0.15 -7.63 7.98
CA GLU A 25 -0.31 -8.93 7.52
C GLU A 25 -1.15 -8.70 6.24
N SER A 26 -0.58 -9.07 5.09
CA SER A 26 -1.33 -9.04 3.84
C SER A 26 -2.35 -10.16 3.94
N LEU A 27 -3.62 -9.84 4.11
CA LEU A 27 -4.71 -10.79 3.96
C LEU A 27 -4.64 -11.34 2.52
N GLU A 28 -4.09 -12.55 2.36
CA GLU A 28 -4.23 -13.33 1.13
C GLU A 28 -5.68 -13.82 1.10
N MET A 29 -6.56 -13.02 0.47
CA MET A 29 -7.98 -13.37 0.40
C MET A 29 -8.21 -14.50 -0.60
N SER A 30 -9.02 -15.46 -0.19
CA SER A 30 -9.37 -16.66 -0.95
C SER A 30 -10.29 -16.39 -2.14
N SER A 31 -11.01 -15.26 -2.16
CA SER A 31 -11.94 -14.94 -3.24
C SER A 31 -12.02 -13.43 -3.52
N ASP A 32 -12.10 -13.07 -4.81
CA ASP A 32 -12.26 -11.68 -5.25
C ASP A 32 -13.55 -11.04 -4.70
N SER A 33 -14.57 -11.84 -4.41
CA SER A 33 -15.82 -11.39 -3.78
C SER A 33 -15.61 -10.85 -2.36
N GLU A 34 -14.81 -11.53 -1.54
CA GLU A 34 -14.56 -11.08 -0.17
C GLU A 34 -13.75 -9.77 -0.16
N LEU A 35 -12.84 -9.59 -1.13
CA LEU A 35 -12.09 -8.35 -1.30
C LEU A 35 -13.03 -7.18 -1.62
N ILE A 36 -13.95 -7.39 -2.55
CA ILE A 36 -14.94 -6.36 -2.93
C ILE A 36 -15.83 -6.02 -1.72
N ASP A 37 -16.28 -7.01 -0.94
CA ASP A 37 -17.08 -6.76 0.25
C ASP A 37 -16.33 -5.93 1.29
N LEU A 38 -15.04 -6.20 1.52
CA LEU A 38 -14.20 -5.39 2.42
C LEU A 38 -14.00 -3.96 1.92
N ILE A 39 -13.80 -3.78 0.61
CA ILE A 39 -13.70 -2.46 -0.02
C ILE A 39 -15.02 -1.70 0.17
N MET A 40 -16.16 -2.36 -0.04
CA MET A 40 -17.47 -1.75 0.11
C MET A 40 -17.80 -1.39 1.57
N GLN A 41 -17.38 -2.21 2.53
CA GLN A 41 -17.50 -1.89 3.96
C GLN A 41 -16.67 -0.65 4.34
N ASN A 42 -15.54 -0.42 3.67
CA ASN A 42 -14.64 0.70 3.92
C ASN A 42 -14.74 1.80 2.84
N LYS A 43 -15.83 1.83 2.07
CA LYS A 43 -16.01 2.68 0.89
C LYS A 43 -15.64 4.15 1.15
N SER A 44 -16.08 4.70 2.27
CA SER A 44 -15.85 6.11 2.64
C SER A 44 -14.37 6.49 2.79
N TYR A 45 -13.47 5.52 2.96
CA TYR A 45 -12.06 5.74 3.18
C TYR A 45 -11.19 5.50 1.94
N CYS A 46 -11.54 4.49 1.14
CA CYS A 46 -10.71 3.99 0.05
C CYS A 46 -11.33 4.08 -1.35
N VAL A 47 -12.62 4.45 -1.46
CA VAL A 47 -13.34 4.57 -2.74
C VAL A 47 -13.69 6.02 -3.01
N GLU A 48 -13.38 6.47 -4.21
CA GLU A 48 -13.66 7.83 -4.69
C GLU A 48 -14.99 7.89 -5.44
N ASP A 49 -15.26 6.91 -6.31
CA ASP A 49 -16.50 6.83 -7.07
C ASP A 49 -16.87 5.36 -7.38
N ILE A 50 -18.15 5.12 -7.67
CA ILE A 50 -18.63 3.85 -8.23
C ILE A 50 -19.51 4.19 -9.42
N SER A 51 -18.96 4.00 -10.62
CA SER A 51 -19.65 4.30 -11.87
C SER A 51 -19.28 3.31 -12.97
N GLU A 52 -20.20 3.10 -13.91
CA GLU A 52 -19.97 2.27 -15.11
C GLU A 52 -19.51 0.83 -14.80
N GLY A 53 -19.94 0.27 -13.66
CA GLY A 53 -19.55 -1.08 -13.24
C GLY A 53 -18.13 -1.17 -12.67
N ASN A 54 -17.50 -0.04 -12.34
CA ASN A 54 -16.16 0.05 -11.78
C ASN A 54 -16.18 0.72 -10.41
N ILE A 55 -15.35 0.22 -9.49
CA ILE A 55 -15.03 0.88 -8.22
C ILE A 55 -13.75 1.68 -8.44
N TYR A 56 -13.86 3.01 -8.42
CA TYR A 56 -12.70 3.90 -8.50
C TYR A 56 -12.12 4.09 -7.11
N LEU A 57 -10.84 3.76 -6.97
CA LEU A 57 -10.13 3.81 -5.70
C LEU A 57 -9.50 5.19 -5.50
N THR A 58 -9.49 5.66 -4.26
CA THR A 58 -8.75 6.85 -3.88
C THR A 58 -7.25 6.61 -4.09
N ALA A 59 -6.65 7.32 -5.04
CA ALA A 59 -5.24 7.10 -5.43
C ALA A 59 -4.25 7.15 -4.25
N LYS A 60 -4.48 8.03 -3.26
CA LYS A 60 -3.65 8.15 -2.05
C LYS A 60 -3.67 6.91 -1.14
N ARG A 61 -4.62 6.01 -1.34
CA ARG A 61 -4.78 4.75 -0.57
C ARG A 61 -4.22 3.54 -1.31
N VAL A 62 -3.89 3.70 -2.59
CA VAL A 62 -3.22 2.69 -3.39
C VAL A 62 -1.71 2.84 -3.21
N LEU A 63 -1.06 1.76 -2.79
CA LEU A 63 0.37 1.68 -2.53
C LEU A 63 0.99 0.66 -3.47
N THR A 64 1.86 1.13 -4.36
CA THR A 64 2.63 0.26 -5.24
C THR A 64 3.98 -0.04 -4.60
N THR A 65 4.29 -1.32 -4.41
CA THR A 65 5.56 -1.78 -3.87
C THR A 65 6.18 -2.80 -4.81
N ARG A 66 7.41 -3.25 -4.50
CA ARG A 66 8.06 -4.33 -5.25
C ARG A 66 7.34 -5.68 -5.10
N GLU A 67 6.51 -5.82 -4.07
CA GLU A 67 5.77 -7.04 -3.74
C GLU A 67 4.38 -7.06 -4.38
N GLY A 68 3.92 -5.93 -4.91
CA GLY A 68 2.64 -5.83 -5.61
C GLY A 68 1.93 -4.51 -5.33
N VAL A 69 0.64 -4.51 -5.59
CA VAL A 69 -0.23 -3.37 -5.34
C VAL A 69 -1.07 -3.64 -4.11
N PHE A 70 -1.15 -2.66 -3.22
CA PHE A 70 -1.91 -2.77 -1.98
C PHE A 70 -2.89 -1.63 -1.86
N LEU A 71 -4.06 -1.92 -1.30
CA LEU A 71 -5.07 -0.95 -0.94
C LEU A 71 -5.14 -0.82 0.56
N ARG A 72 -5.00 0.39 1.05
CA ARG A 72 -5.24 0.72 2.45
C ARG A 72 -6.75 0.93 2.65
N LEU A 73 -7.41 -0.07 3.26
CA LEU A 73 -8.86 -0.04 3.52
C LEU A 73 -9.21 0.95 4.63
N ASN A 74 -8.38 1.05 5.66
CA ASN A 74 -8.58 1.97 6.78
C ASN A 74 -7.22 2.41 7.38
N ARG A 75 -7.17 2.78 8.66
CA ARG A 75 -5.91 3.20 9.29
C ARG A 75 -4.95 2.04 9.56
N HIS A 76 -5.46 0.84 9.70
CA HIS A 76 -4.75 -0.34 10.19
C HIS A 76 -4.60 -1.41 9.10
N ASP A 77 -5.64 -1.58 8.29
CA ASP A 77 -5.74 -2.71 7.37
C ASP A 77 -5.25 -2.34 5.96
N LEU A 78 -4.50 -3.28 5.40
CA LEU A 78 -3.86 -3.17 4.11
C LEU A 78 -4.03 -4.50 3.39
N VAL A 79 -4.66 -4.46 2.22
CA VAL A 79 -5.00 -5.67 1.46
C VAL A 79 -4.31 -5.62 0.13
N ARG A 80 -3.71 -6.74 -0.27
CA ARG A 80 -3.08 -6.87 -1.58
C ARG A 80 -4.15 -6.96 -2.65
N LEU A 81 -4.05 -6.09 -3.65
CA LEU A 81 -4.91 -6.14 -4.82
C LEU A 81 -4.30 -7.11 -5.82
N SER A 82 -5.05 -8.14 -6.17
CA SER A 82 -4.71 -9.04 -7.28
C SER A 82 -4.76 -8.31 -8.61
N ILE A 83 -5.70 -7.36 -8.74
CA ILE A 83 -6.03 -6.70 -10.01
C ILE A 83 -6.30 -5.23 -9.76
N LEU A 84 -5.67 -4.38 -10.56
CA LEU A 84 -5.93 -2.95 -10.58
C LEU A 84 -5.77 -2.44 -12.01
N PHE A 85 -6.79 -1.76 -12.50
CA PHE A 85 -6.76 -1.07 -13.79
C PHE A 85 -6.63 0.43 -13.59
N SER A 86 -6.26 1.15 -14.64
CA SER A 86 -6.20 2.61 -14.63
C SER A 86 -6.75 3.15 -15.94
N ASN A 87 -7.51 4.24 -15.85
CA ASN A 87 -7.97 5.04 -16.99
C ASN A 87 -7.80 6.54 -16.67
N GLU A 88 -8.41 7.40 -17.50
CA GLU A 88 -8.37 8.86 -17.35
C GLU A 88 -9.02 9.37 -16.05
N LYS A 89 -9.97 8.61 -15.47
CA LYS A 89 -10.64 8.94 -14.21
C LYS A 89 -9.83 8.49 -12.98
N GLY A 90 -8.95 7.50 -13.13
CA GLY A 90 -8.07 7.02 -12.06
C GLY A 90 -7.93 5.50 -12.03
N CYS A 91 -7.52 4.99 -10.86
CA CYS A 91 -7.35 3.57 -10.64
C CYS A 91 -8.68 2.91 -10.25
N PHE A 92 -9.01 1.77 -10.84
CA PHE A 92 -10.30 1.13 -10.61
C PHE A 92 -10.26 -0.40 -10.62
N ILE A 93 -11.27 -0.99 -9.97
CA ILE A 93 -11.55 -2.43 -9.95
C ILE A 93 -12.93 -2.67 -10.60
N PRO A 94 -13.03 -3.53 -11.63
CA PRO A 94 -14.30 -3.86 -12.24
C PRO A 94 -15.14 -4.77 -11.34
N LEU A 95 -16.40 -4.40 -11.09
CA LEU A 95 -17.35 -5.18 -10.28
C LEU A 95 -17.72 -6.53 -10.91
N ASN A 96 -17.57 -6.65 -12.22
CA ASN A 96 -17.99 -7.83 -12.98
C ASN A 96 -16.85 -8.83 -13.22
N TYR A 97 -15.75 -8.72 -12.48
CA TYR A 97 -14.58 -9.57 -12.68
C TYR A 97 -14.88 -11.06 -12.42
N SER A 98 -15.77 -11.37 -11.47
CA SER A 98 -16.15 -12.75 -11.13
C SER A 98 -16.86 -13.52 -12.25
N LYS A 99 -17.23 -12.87 -13.37
CA LYS A 99 -17.81 -13.53 -14.57
C LYS A 99 -16.82 -13.70 -15.72
N GLN A 100 -15.58 -13.26 -15.59
CA GLN A 100 -14.60 -13.24 -16.68
C GLN A 100 -13.57 -14.37 -16.61
N VAL A 101 -13.66 -15.26 -15.62
CA VAL A 101 -12.89 -16.51 -15.60
C VAL A 101 -13.73 -17.58 -16.30
N PRO A 102 -13.33 -18.11 -17.48
CA PRO A 102 -14.01 -19.23 -18.13
C PRO A 102 -13.91 -20.53 -17.31
#